data_AF-A0A9N9TA31-F1
#
_entry.id   AF-A0A9N9TA31-F1
#
_cell.length_a   1.000
_cell.length_b   1.000
_cell.length_c   1.000
_cell.angle_alpha   90.00
_cell.angle_beta   90.00
_cell.angle_gamma   90.00
#
_symmetry.space_group_name_H-M   'P 1'
#
loop_
_entity.id
_entity.type
_entity.pdbx_description
1 polymer ?
#
loop_
_entity_poly.entity_id
_entity_poly.type
_entity_poly.pdbx_seq_one_letter_code
_entity_poly.pdbx_strand_id
1 'polypeptide(L)'
;MDEDDHDELLQVTDDDSLSETEDQCLPIDKPAENYTNGPSYFNHTKLEFITTKITLVFATTVILILLPLYIDTINVEGNAYSLILTNTFISTVMLVVTMGIAKVFFEKYRNVNVFSLPVKSWNLLQLSLVYFSSAFMIIYALDRKRVVCHLQDPIKGIVLVFSLLYYFFFCRKIMGLQRIFSATTIVVGIFITVDYGLCDEFRCRGYEREKISEDSGPWSGENHALWTTVYIAGFATFAAYFTLLDRYLLTANEVETQNITMPSTLLSTVSRSVSFPNSNSQPQIIGQNLNNNSQSTKIQSVVHLAMWLHIFGLVFAVLMFWFDILPDIGKGNDIQQFWNYTSNGILCHFQKPQPPTMGQFPCGNVFMYSWIFMCCYILFVVMSMKFLILTQSAVFTIAVMSTSLPLANIWWSLFHASPNTIGLLIWSPSLTGELICAILGLPIMLVGLFLLCKAHLKNCQYSKHCNRFVMSNDGFA
;
A
#
# COMPACT_ATOMS: atom_id res chain seq x y z
N MET A 1 26.69 15.17 79.08
CA MET A 1 25.64 16.12 79.47
C MET A 1 24.82 16.34 78.22
N ASP A 2 23.84 15.44 78.14
CA ASP A 2 22.44 15.67 77.80
C ASP A 2 21.97 15.80 76.34
N GLU A 3 20.94 14.97 76.08
CA GLU A 3 19.91 14.96 75.03
C GLU A 3 20.30 14.19 73.74
N ASP A 4 19.99 12.89 73.60
CA ASP A 4 18.68 12.22 73.41
C ASP A 4 17.83 12.88 72.30
N ASP A 5 17.73 12.22 71.13
CA ASP A 5 16.46 11.62 70.66
C ASP A 5 16.48 11.18 69.18
N HIS A 6 16.06 9.92 68.99
CA HIS A 6 15.41 9.31 67.82
C HIS A 6 16.16 9.09 66.50
N ASP A 7 16.88 7.97 66.46
CA ASP A 7 17.08 7.16 65.26
C ASP A 7 15.74 6.54 64.79
N GLU A 8 15.14 7.09 63.73
CA GLU A 8 14.10 6.39 62.97
C GLU A 8 14.74 5.26 62.15
N LEU A 9 14.58 4.05 62.67
CA LEU A 9 14.67 2.78 61.94
C LEU A 9 13.71 2.81 60.73
N LEU A 10 14.22 3.16 59.55
CA LEU A 10 13.64 2.71 58.29
C LEU A 10 13.95 1.21 58.13
N GLN A 11 13.08 0.38 58.73
CA GLN A 11 12.89 -0.99 58.27
C GLN A 11 12.39 -0.94 56.82
N VAL A 12 13.31 -1.12 55.88
CA VAL A 12 12.98 -1.55 54.52
C VAL A 12 12.60 -3.02 54.64
N THR A 13 11.32 -3.29 54.85
CA THR A 13 10.75 -4.60 54.59
C THR A 13 10.62 -4.77 53.08
N ASP A 14 11.28 -5.80 52.57
CA ASP A 14 11.11 -6.34 51.22
C ASP A 14 9.64 -6.72 50.99
N ASP A 15 8.85 -5.83 50.39
CA ASP A 15 7.57 -6.17 49.76
C ASP A 15 7.76 -6.32 48.25
N ASP A 16 8.67 -7.22 47.88
CA ASP A 16 8.80 -7.80 46.53
C ASP A 16 7.86 -9.01 46.40
N SER A 17 6.58 -8.81 46.70
CA SER A 17 5.51 -9.75 46.36
C SER A 17 4.15 -9.13 46.64
N LEU A 18 3.47 -8.59 45.62
CA LEU A 18 2.01 -8.55 45.44
C LEU A 18 1.61 -7.40 44.51
N SER A 19 1.46 -7.67 43.22
CA SER A 19 0.29 -7.25 42.42
C SER A 19 0.36 -7.78 40.97
N GLU A 20 0.59 -9.08 40.79
CA GLU A 20 0.23 -9.80 39.55
C GLU A 20 -1.08 -10.60 39.74
N THR A 21 -2.09 -9.99 40.37
CA THR A 21 -3.40 -10.65 40.62
C THR A 21 -4.62 -9.81 40.25
N GLU A 22 -4.49 -8.78 39.42
CA GLU A 22 -5.66 -8.03 38.90
C GLU A 22 -6.32 -8.63 37.65
N ASP A 23 -5.84 -9.77 37.12
CA ASP A 23 -6.41 -10.42 35.93
C ASP A 23 -7.38 -11.60 36.23
N GLN A 24 -7.80 -11.80 37.48
CA GLN A 24 -8.84 -12.78 37.84
C GLN A 24 -10.18 -12.14 38.17
N CYS A 25 -10.66 -11.26 37.29
CA CYS A 25 -12.10 -11.11 37.08
C CYS A 25 -12.50 -12.05 35.94
N LEU A 26 -12.67 -13.34 36.25
CA LEU A 26 -13.44 -14.24 35.39
C LEU A 26 -14.86 -13.66 35.29
N PRO A 27 -15.33 -13.23 34.12
CA PRO A 27 -16.73 -12.90 33.98
C PRO A 27 -17.51 -14.21 34.12
N ILE A 28 -18.38 -14.23 35.14
CA ILE A 28 -19.48 -15.18 35.34
C ILE A 28 -20.04 -15.60 33.98
N ASP A 29 -20.12 -16.92 33.79
CA ASP A 29 -20.65 -17.64 32.64
C ASP A 29 -21.72 -16.86 31.87
N LYS A 30 -21.27 -16.06 30.90
CA LYS A 30 -22.14 -15.67 29.80
C LYS A 30 -22.32 -16.92 28.95
N PRO A 31 -23.57 -17.30 28.60
CA PRO A 31 -23.77 -18.36 27.63
C PRO A 31 -22.93 -18.02 26.42
N ALA A 32 -22.10 -18.97 25.99
CA ALA A 32 -21.24 -18.83 24.83
C ALA A 32 -22.08 -18.37 23.65
N GLU A 33 -22.12 -17.06 23.41
CA GLU A 33 -22.67 -16.52 22.18
C GLU A 33 -21.75 -17.08 21.10
N ASN A 34 -22.28 -18.04 20.36
CA ASN A 34 -21.66 -18.67 19.20
C ASN A 34 -21.38 -17.60 18.13
N TYR A 35 -20.34 -16.78 18.34
CA TYR A 35 -19.68 -16.02 17.29
C TYR A 35 -18.76 -16.98 16.53
N THR A 36 -19.36 -17.97 15.86
CA THR A 36 -18.64 -18.95 15.03
C THR A 36 -18.18 -18.38 13.69
N ASN A 37 -18.51 -17.12 13.37
CA ASN A 37 -18.08 -16.47 12.13
C ASN A 37 -16.82 -15.64 12.36
N GLY A 38 -15.76 -16.28 12.87
CA GLY A 38 -14.43 -15.70 12.87
C GLY A 38 -13.90 -15.59 11.42
N PRO A 39 -13.17 -14.52 11.06
CA PRO A 39 -12.54 -14.44 9.74
C PRO A 39 -11.61 -15.65 9.55
N SER A 40 -11.86 -16.43 8.49
CA SER A 40 -10.97 -17.52 8.09
C SER A 40 -9.72 -16.90 7.48
N TYR A 41 -8.61 -16.93 8.21
CA TYR A 41 -7.32 -16.49 7.71
C TYR A 41 -6.75 -17.55 6.77
N PHE A 42 -6.25 -17.12 5.60
CA PHE A 42 -5.57 -18.03 4.69
C PHE A 42 -4.35 -18.67 5.37
N ASN A 43 -4.29 -20.00 5.32
CA ASN A 43 -3.12 -20.74 5.78
C ASN A 43 -1.91 -20.39 4.91
N HIS A 44 -1.01 -19.60 5.46
CA HIS A 44 0.26 -19.24 4.83
C HIS A 44 1.44 -19.62 5.72
N THR A 45 2.60 -19.80 5.11
CA THR A 45 3.85 -20.03 5.85
C THR A 45 4.42 -18.70 6.33
N LYS A 46 5.12 -18.70 7.47
CA LYS A 46 5.82 -17.50 7.97
C LYS A 46 6.84 -16.98 6.95
N LEU A 47 7.51 -17.90 6.24
CA LEU A 47 8.48 -17.56 5.20
C LEU A 47 7.82 -16.80 4.06
N GLU A 48 6.70 -17.30 3.51
CA GLU A 48 5.96 -16.62 2.43
C GLU A 48 5.52 -15.20 2.84
N PHE A 49 5.04 -15.04 4.07
CA PHE A 49 4.65 -13.74 4.60
C PHE A 49 5.82 -12.75 4.65
N ILE A 50 6.95 -13.18 5.22
CA ILE A 50 8.15 -12.35 5.36
C ILE A 50 8.74 -12.02 3.99
N THR A 51 8.87 -13.01 3.10
CA THR A 51 9.38 -12.80 1.74
C THR A 51 8.50 -11.83 0.96
N THR A 52 7.18 -11.97 1.02
CA THR A 52 6.25 -11.05 0.33
C THR A 52 6.38 -9.63 0.90
N LYS A 53 6.48 -9.49 2.24
CA LYS A 53 6.69 -8.20 2.90
C LYS A 53 7.99 -7.53 2.45
N ILE A 54 9.13 -8.21 2.52
CA ILE A 54 10.44 -7.65 2.15
C ILE A 54 10.46 -7.29 0.66
N THR A 55 9.90 -8.13 -0.19
CA THR A 55 9.83 -7.88 -1.63
C THR A 55 8.95 -6.66 -1.95
N LEU A 56 7.84 -6.48 -1.23
CA LEU A 56 6.97 -5.31 -1.37
C LEU A 56 7.70 -4.02 -0.97
N VAL A 57 8.41 -4.02 0.18
CA VAL A 57 9.21 -2.88 0.62
C VAL A 57 10.29 -2.56 -0.41
N PHE A 58 11.03 -3.57 -0.86
CA PHE A 58 12.08 -3.41 -1.87
C PHE A 58 11.54 -2.81 -3.18
N ALA A 59 10.48 -3.41 -3.74
CA ALA A 59 9.88 -2.95 -4.99
C ALA A 59 9.35 -1.51 -4.87
N THR A 60 8.70 -1.18 -3.75
CA THR A 60 8.19 0.18 -3.50
C THR A 60 9.33 1.18 -3.35
N THR A 61 10.41 0.85 -2.64
CA THR A 61 11.60 1.72 -2.49
C THR A 61 12.24 2.01 -3.84
N VAL A 62 12.44 0.99 -4.67
CA VAL A 62 13.02 1.17 -6.01
C VAL A 62 12.11 2.02 -6.90
N ILE A 63 10.79 1.83 -6.85
CA ILE A 63 9.82 2.68 -7.57
C ILE A 63 9.90 4.13 -7.11
N LEU A 64 9.97 4.39 -5.81
CA LEU A 64 10.06 5.76 -5.27
C LEU A 64 11.35 6.48 -5.71
N ILE A 65 12.43 5.74 -5.88
CA ILE A 65 13.72 6.24 -6.37
C ILE A 65 13.68 6.46 -7.89
N LEU A 66 13.17 5.49 -8.65
CA LEU A 66 13.23 5.50 -10.12
C LEU A 66 12.16 6.37 -10.77
N LEU A 67 10.96 6.44 -10.20
CA LEU A 67 9.85 7.22 -10.76
C LEU A 67 10.26 8.65 -11.11
N PRO A 68 10.87 9.42 -10.20
CA PRO A 68 11.27 10.77 -10.52
C PRO A 68 12.33 10.87 -11.63
N LEU A 69 13.35 10.01 -11.56
CA LEU A 69 14.41 9.95 -12.58
C LEU A 69 13.84 9.61 -13.96
N TYR A 70 12.85 8.72 -13.98
CA TYR A 70 12.17 8.29 -15.18
C TYR A 70 11.29 9.40 -15.76
N ILE A 71 10.53 10.12 -14.92
CA ILE A 71 9.71 11.28 -15.36
C ILE A 71 10.61 12.40 -15.90
N ASP A 72 11.69 12.74 -15.20
CA ASP A 72 12.59 13.83 -15.62
C ASP A 72 13.27 13.50 -16.95
N THR A 73 13.66 12.24 -17.18
CA THR A 73 14.28 11.82 -18.44
C THR A 73 13.31 11.69 -19.61
N ILE A 74 12.09 11.15 -19.40
CA ILE A 74 11.11 11.04 -20.48
C ILE A 74 10.60 12.42 -20.91
N ASN A 75 10.52 13.38 -19.98
CA ASN A 75 9.95 14.69 -20.24
C ASN A 75 10.80 15.58 -21.15
N VAL A 76 12.02 15.20 -21.48
CA VAL A 76 12.82 15.89 -22.49
C VAL A 76 12.16 15.73 -23.87
N GLU A 77 11.89 14.48 -24.26
CA GLU A 77 11.57 14.12 -25.66
C GLU A 77 10.19 13.50 -25.83
N GLY A 78 9.64 12.97 -24.74
CA GLY A 78 8.28 12.46 -24.64
C GLY A 78 7.34 13.37 -23.86
N ASN A 79 6.22 12.78 -23.44
CA ASN A 79 5.20 13.37 -22.57
C ASN A 79 4.79 12.38 -21.47
N ALA A 80 4.16 12.87 -20.40
CA ALA A 80 3.63 12.06 -19.31
C ALA A 80 2.68 10.95 -19.80
N TYR A 81 1.88 11.23 -20.84
CA TYR A 81 1.00 10.25 -21.47
C TYR A 81 1.78 9.05 -22.04
N SER A 82 2.86 9.27 -22.77
CA SER A 82 3.69 8.21 -23.34
C SER A 82 4.30 7.30 -22.28
N LEU A 83 4.69 7.85 -21.11
CA LEU A 83 5.16 7.09 -19.96
C LEU A 83 4.05 6.16 -19.45
N ILE A 84 2.85 6.70 -19.20
CA ILE A 84 1.72 5.90 -18.70
C ILE A 84 1.31 4.84 -19.71
N LEU A 85 1.16 5.21 -20.98
CA LEU A 85 0.73 4.30 -22.04
C LEU A 85 1.73 3.16 -22.23
N THR A 86 3.02 3.48 -22.33
CA THR A 86 4.08 2.48 -22.52
C THR A 86 4.19 1.56 -21.30
N ASN A 87 4.14 2.12 -20.08
CA ASN A 87 4.17 1.34 -18.85
C ASN A 87 2.97 0.42 -18.70
N THR A 88 1.78 0.91 -19.02
CA THR A 88 0.55 0.11 -18.96
C THR A 88 0.56 -0.99 -20.01
N PHE A 89 0.99 -0.69 -21.23
CA PHE A 89 1.07 -1.67 -22.31
C PHE A 89 2.08 -2.78 -21.98
N ILE A 90 3.32 -2.43 -21.64
CA ILE A 90 4.36 -3.41 -21.31
C ILE A 90 3.99 -4.23 -20.08
N SER A 91 3.50 -3.60 -19.00
CA SER A 91 3.07 -4.35 -17.81
C SER A 91 1.90 -5.28 -18.10
N THR A 92 0.94 -4.89 -18.94
CA THR A 92 -0.15 -5.77 -19.39
C THR A 92 0.40 -6.99 -20.12
N VAL A 93 1.30 -6.79 -21.10
CA VAL A 93 1.95 -7.89 -21.84
C VAL A 93 2.71 -8.82 -20.89
N MET A 94 3.51 -8.27 -19.98
CA MET A 94 4.28 -9.06 -19.02
C MET A 94 3.40 -9.84 -18.05
N LEU A 95 2.27 -9.28 -17.60
CA LEU A 95 1.30 -9.99 -16.75
C LEU A 95 0.57 -11.11 -17.51
N VAL A 96 0.22 -10.89 -18.79
CA VAL A 96 -0.36 -11.92 -19.66
C VAL A 96 0.63 -13.07 -19.87
N VAL A 97 1.89 -12.76 -20.19
CA VAL A 97 2.97 -13.75 -20.34
C VAL A 97 3.19 -14.50 -19.02
N THR A 98 3.26 -13.78 -17.89
CA THR A 98 3.41 -14.39 -16.57
C THR A 98 2.25 -15.32 -16.24
N MET A 99 1.01 -14.97 -16.61
CA MET A 99 -0.16 -15.84 -16.44
C MET A 99 -0.09 -17.07 -17.35
N GLY A 100 0.38 -16.92 -18.59
CA GLY A 100 0.61 -18.01 -19.53
C GLY A 100 1.64 -19.01 -19.00
N ILE A 101 2.79 -18.52 -18.55
CA ILE A 101 3.83 -19.31 -17.88
C ILE A 101 3.25 -19.97 -16.62
N ALA A 102 2.54 -19.20 -15.79
CA ALA A 102 1.97 -19.72 -14.55
C ALA A 102 1.01 -20.90 -14.79
N LYS A 103 0.20 -20.82 -15.85
CA LYS A 103 -0.74 -21.88 -16.25
C LYS A 103 -0.04 -23.13 -16.77
N VAL A 104 1.11 -23.00 -17.44
CA VAL A 104 1.89 -24.12 -17.98
C VAL A 104 2.68 -24.82 -16.88
N PHE A 105 3.34 -24.06 -16.00
CA PHE A 105 4.31 -24.61 -15.06
C PHE A 105 3.74 -24.96 -13.68
N PHE A 106 2.61 -24.39 -13.25
CA PHE A 106 2.05 -24.66 -11.92
C PHE A 106 0.66 -25.28 -12.00
N GLU A 107 0.53 -26.48 -11.42
CA GLU A 107 -0.74 -27.22 -11.38
C GLU A 107 -1.89 -26.41 -10.77
N LYS A 108 -1.57 -25.56 -9.78
CA LYS A 108 -2.55 -24.65 -9.13
C LYS A 108 -3.28 -23.73 -10.11
N TYR A 109 -2.63 -23.34 -11.22
CA TYR A 109 -3.22 -22.42 -12.20
C TYR A 109 -3.77 -23.13 -13.45
N ARG A 110 -3.55 -24.45 -13.59
CA ARG A 110 -3.94 -25.20 -14.79
C ARG A 110 -5.45 -25.15 -15.04
N ASN A 111 -6.24 -25.19 -13.98
CA ASN A 111 -7.71 -25.18 -14.03
C ASN A 111 -8.31 -23.75 -14.06
N VAL A 112 -7.48 -22.70 -14.00
CA VAL A 112 -7.98 -21.33 -14.05
C VAL A 112 -8.37 -20.99 -15.49
N ASN A 113 -9.64 -20.66 -15.70
CA ASN A 113 -10.10 -20.14 -16.97
C ASN A 113 -9.62 -18.69 -17.13
N VAL A 114 -8.55 -18.49 -17.90
CA VAL A 114 -7.90 -17.17 -18.11
C VAL A 114 -8.90 -16.14 -18.64
N PHE A 115 -9.83 -16.55 -19.50
CA PHE A 115 -10.86 -15.68 -20.08
C PHE A 115 -12.01 -15.39 -19.14
N SER A 116 -12.13 -16.11 -18.03
CA SER A 116 -13.12 -15.78 -17.00
C SER A 116 -12.64 -14.59 -16.18
N LEU A 117 -13.57 -13.69 -15.85
CA LEU A 117 -13.27 -12.55 -15.00
C LEU A 117 -13.18 -13.00 -13.54
N PRO A 118 -12.11 -12.63 -12.80
CA PRO A 118 -11.90 -13.08 -11.43
C PRO A 118 -12.86 -12.43 -10.43
N VAL A 119 -13.47 -11.30 -10.79
CA VAL A 119 -14.49 -10.57 -10.02
C VAL A 119 -15.61 -10.16 -10.99
N LYS A 120 -16.80 -9.85 -10.48
CA LYS A 120 -17.88 -9.21 -11.24
C LYS A 120 -17.32 -8.04 -12.07
N SER A 121 -17.66 -8.00 -13.37
CA SER A 121 -17.09 -7.07 -14.34
C SER A 121 -17.16 -5.61 -13.89
N TRP A 122 -18.27 -5.20 -13.29
CA TRP A 122 -18.46 -3.83 -12.80
C TRP A 122 -17.48 -3.46 -11.67
N ASN A 123 -17.27 -4.34 -10.70
CA ASN A 123 -16.34 -4.09 -9.59
C ASN A 123 -14.89 -4.03 -10.09
N LEU A 124 -14.55 -4.89 -11.04
CA LEU A 124 -13.23 -4.91 -11.66
C LEU A 124 -12.96 -3.65 -12.49
N LEU A 125 -13.97 -3.20 -13.25
CA LEU A 125 -13.91 -1.93 -13.97
C LEU A 125 -13.74 -0.77 -12.99
N GLN A 126 -14.52 -0.72 -11.91
CA GLN A 126 -14.40 0.31 -10.87
C GLN A 126 -13.00 0.31 -10.22
N LEU A 127 -12.46 -0.85 -9.86
CA LEU A 127 -11.11 -0.97 -9.31
C LEU A 127 -10.05 -0.45 -10.27
N SER A 128 -10.14 -0.84 -11.55
CA SER A 128 -9.21 -0.40 -12.58
C SER A 128 -9.30 1.11 -12.81
N LEU A 129 -10.52 1.66 -12.91
CA LEU A 129 -10.73 3.11 -13.07
C LEU A 129 -10.13 3.90 -11.91
N VAL A 130 -10.38 3.50 -10.66
CA VAL A 130 -9.82 4.20 -9.47
C VAL A 130 -8.30 4.09 -9.45
N TYR A 131 -7.74 2.91 -9.73
CA TYR A 131 -6.30 2.69 -9.75
C TYR A 131 -5.60 3.54 -10.83
N PHE A 132 -6.05 3.46 -12.07
CA PHE A 132 -5.44 4.21 -13.16
C PHE A 132 -5.72 5.71 -13.04
N SER A 133 -6.89 6.15 -12.56
CA SER A 133 -7.13 7.57 -12.27
C SER A 133 -6.12 8.10 -11.25
N SER A 134 -5.82 7.34 -10.20
CA SER A 134 -4.78 7.72 -9.22
C SER A 134 -3.40 7.85 -9.86
N ALA A 135 -3.03 6.92 -10.75
CA ALA A 135 -1.77 6.96 -11.47
C ALA A 135 -1.69 8.19 -12.40
N PHE A 136 -2.75 8.48 -13.16
CA PHE A 136 -2.83 9.67 -14.01
C PHE A 136 -2.67 10.95 -13.17
N MET A 137 -3.40 11.10 -12.07
CA MET A 137 -3.29 12.27 -11.19
C MET A 137 -1.88 12.45 -10.62
N ILE A 138 -1.27 11.36 -10.14
CA ILE A 138 0.08 11.39 -9.56
C ILE A 138 1.13 11.75 -10.63
N ILE A 139 1.11 11.08 -11.78
CA ILE A 139 2.11 11.29 -12.85
C ILE A 139 1.97 12.69 -13.45
N TYR A 140 0.76 13.16 -13.77
CA TYR A 140 0.56 14.50 -14.33
C TYR A 140 0.86 15.62 -13.33
N ALA A 141 0.71 15.38 -12.02
CA ALA A 141 1.13 16.35 -11.02
C ALA A 141 2.66 16.41 -10.86
N LEU A 142 3.37 15.31 -11.10
CA LEU A 142 4.83 15.29 -11.10
C LEU A 142 5.43 15.75 -12.43
N ASP A 143 4.65 15.74 -13.51
CA ASP A 143 5.06 16.20 -14.83
C ASP A 143 5.61 17.63 -14.80
N ARG A 144 6.68 17.90 -15.58
CA ARG A 144 7.30 19.23 -15.73
C ARG A 144 7.55 19.97 -14.40
N LYS A 145 7.84 19.23 -13.32
CA LYS A 145 8.09 19.75 -11.96
C LYS A 145 6.94 20.62 -11.40
N ARG A 146 5.68 20.33 -11.73
CA ARG A 146 4.52 21.09 -11.21
C ARG A 146 4.33 20.98 -9.69
N VAL A 147 4.79 19.90 -9.07
CA VAL A 147 4.83 19.78 -7.59
C VAL A 147 6.26 19.96 -7.14
N VAL A 148 6.48 20.92 -6.25
CA VAL A 148 7.81 21.24 -5.72
C VAL A 148 8.37 20.04 -4.97
N CYS A 149 9.64 19.72 -5.23
CA CYS A 149 10.28 18.49 -4.79
C CYS A 149 10.21 18.25 -3.26
N HIS A 150 10.48 19.27 -2.44
CA HIS A 150 10.51 19.15 -0.99
C HIS A 150 9.14 18.75 -0.39
N LEU A 151 8.03 19.07 -1.08
CA LEU A 151 6.68 18.67 -0.68
C LEU A 151 6.32 17.23 -1.09
N GLN A 152 7.03 16.63 -2.03
CA GLN A 152 6.60 15.37 -2.64
C GLN A 152 6.59 14.20 -1.64
N ASP A 153 7.64 14.08 -0.82
CA ASP A 153 7.79 12.96 0.13
C ASP A 153 6.90 13.08 1.37
N PRO A 154 6.75 14.28 1.98
CA PRO A 154 5.74 14.50 3.00
C PRO A 154 4.32 14.14 2.54
N ILE A 155 3.94 14.58 1.33
CA ILE A 155 2.60 14.28 0.78
C ILE A 155 2.41 12.77 0.55
N LYS A 156 3.44 12.05 0.09
CA LYS A 156 3.39 10.57 0.00
C LYS A 156 3.10 9.93 1.36
N GLY A 157 3.63 10.48 2.45
CA GLY A 157 3.39 10.00 3.81
C GLY A 157 1.92 10.06 4.25
N ILE A 158 1.17 11.05 3.75
CA ILE A 158 -0.25 11.26 4.07
C ILE A 158 -1.13 10.10 3.56
N VAL A 159 -0.66 9.30 2.59
CA VAL A 159 -1.39 8.14 2.06
C VAL A 159 -1.84 7.16 3.15
N LEU A 160 -1.04 6.99 4.22
CA LEU A 160 -1.39 6.12 5.34
C LEU A 160 -2.54 6.69 6.17
N VAL A 161 -2.58 8.01 6.34
CA VAL A 161 -3.66 8.71 7.05
C VAL A 161 -4.98 8.55 6.27
N PHE A 162 -4.97 8.75 4.95
CA PHE A 162 -6.15 8.50 4.11
C PHE A 162 -6.60 7.03 4.16
N SER A 163 -5.66 6.09 4.17
CA SER A 163 -5.98 4.66 4.31
C SER A 163 -6.71 4.35 5.62
N LEU A 164 -6.28 4.93 6.74
CA LEU A 164 -6.95 4.79 8.04
C LEU A 164 -8.35 5.38 8.02
N LEU A 165 -8.51 6.59 7.48
CA LEU A 165 -9.81 7.25 7.34
C LEU A 165 -10.77 6.40 6.50
N TYR A 166 -10.33 5.95 5.31
CA TYR A 166 -11.17 5.11 4.46
C TYR A 166 -11.50 3.77 5.07
N TYR A 167 -10.56 3.14 5.77
CA TYR A 167 -10.83 1.90 6.49
C TYR A 167 -11.93 2.09 7.53
N PHE A 168 -11.88 3.18 8.31
CA PHE A 168 -12.89 3.50 9.32
C PHE A 168 -14.28 3.72 8.69
N PHE A 169 -14.38 4.50 7.61
CA PHE A 169 -15.66 4.82 6.99
C PHE A 169 -16.24 3.67 6.14
N PHE A 170 -15.41 2.95 5.38
CA PHE A 170 -15.88 2.01 4.36
C PHE A 170 -15.84 0.54 4.79
N CYS A 171 -14.87 0.12 5.59
CA CYS A 171 -14.76 -1.29 5.97
C CYS A 171 -15.68 -1.65 7.15
N ARG A 172 -16.15 -0.66 7.95
CA ARG A 172 -17.02 -0.82 9.14
C ARG A 172 -16.57 -1.86 10.18
N LYS A 173 -15.43 -2.53 9.99
CA LYS A 173 -14.84 -3.48 10.92
C LYS A 173 -14.11 -2.67 11.99
N ILE A 174 -14.53 -2.83 13.25
CA ILE A 174 -13.88 -2.17 14.39
C ILE A 174 -12.45 -2.69 14.47
N MET A 175 -11.48 -1.79 14.25
CA MET A 175 -10.08 -2.13 14.40
C MET A 175 -9.77 -2.23 15.89
N GLY A 176 -9.16 -3.33 16.34
CA GLY A 176 -8.76 -3.47 17.74
C GLY A 176 -7.79 -2.36 18.17
N LEU A 177 -7.88 -1.91 19.43
CA LEU A 177 -7.09 -0.81 19.99
C LEU A 177 -5.59 -0.95 19.71
N GLN A 178 -5.04 -2.17 19.85
CA GLN A 178 -3.64 -2.47 19.57
C GLN A 178 -3.24 -2.15 18.13
N ARG A 179 -4.11 -2.41 17.14
CA ARG A 179 -3.83 -2.13 15.73
C ARG A 179 -3.87 -0.64 15.43
N ILE A 180 -4.79 0.09 16.07
CA ILE A 180 -4.89 1.56 15.95
C ILE A 180 -3.63 2.21 16.54
N PHE A 181 -3.22 1.79 17.73
CA PHE A 181 -2.00 2.27 18.36
C PHE A 181 -0.78 1.98 17.48
N SER A 182 -0.66 0.74 16.98
CA SER A 182 0.44 0.35 16.07
C SER A 182 0.47 1.19 14.80
N ALA A 183 -0.69 1.42 14.15
CA ALA A 183 -0.78 2.24 12.96
C ALA A 183 -0.44 3.71 13.24
N THR A 184 -0.86 4.24 14.39
CA THR A 184 -0.54 5.61 14.82
C THR A 184 0.95 5.77 15.08
N THR A 185 1.62 4.79 15.71
CA THR A 185 3.08 4.77 15.86
C THR A 185 3.79 4.82 14.50
N ILE A 186 3.29 4.10 13.51
CA ILE A 186 3.84 4.15 12.14
C ILE A 186 3.64 5.53 11.52
N VAL A 187 2.45 6.13 11.67
CA VAL A 187 2.16 7.49 11.19
C VAL A 187 3.13 8.50 11.83
N VAL A 188 3.34 8.45 13.14
CA VAL A 188 4.30 9.32 13.85
C VAL A 188 5.72 9.11 13.31
N GLY A 189 6.16 7.86 13.11
CA GLY A 189 7.47 7.57 12.53
C GLY A 189 7.64 8.10 11.10
N ILE A 190 6.59 8.05 10.28
CA ILE A 190 6.56 8.66 8.94
C ILE A 190 6.69 10.17 9.04
N PHE A 191 5.89 10.82 9.90
CA PHE A 191 5.98 12.27 10.08
C PHE A 191 7.40 12.69 10.49
N ILE A 192 8.00 12.04 11.49
CA ILE A 192 9.39 12.31 11.90
C ILE A 192 10.36 12.16 10.72
N THR A 193 10.16 11.15 9.86
CA THR A 193 11.01 10.90 8.69
C THR A 193 10.93 12.03 7.65
N VAL A 194 9.74 12.58 7.42
CA VAL A 194 9.48 13.53 6.33
C VAL A 194 9.45 15.00 6.78
N ASP A 195 9.37 15.27 8.08
CA ASP A 195 9.23 16.61 8.65
C ASP A 195 10.36 17.56 8.24
N TYR A 196 11.60 17.05 8.21
CA TYR A 196 12.74 17.86 7.77
C TYR A 196 12.61 18.31 6.30
N GLY A 197 12.09 17.44 5.43
CA GLY A 197 11.85 17.79 4.03
C GLY A 197 10.81 18.90 3.85
N LEU A 198 9.88 19.08 4.80
CA LEU A 198 8.96 20.23 4.79
C LEU A 198 9.67 21.53 5.17
N CYS A 199 10.69 21.45 6.03
CA CYS A 199 11.42 22.62 6.53
C CYS A 199 12.62 23.01 5.64
N ASP A 200 13.18 22.09 4.85
CA ASP A 200 14.34 22.32 4.00
C ASP A 200 13.96 22.62 2.55
N GLU A 201 13.65 23.88 2.28
CA GLU A 201 13.30 24.37 0.94
C GLU A 201 14.50 24.34 -0.03
N PHE A 202 15.73 24.24 0.46
CA PHE A 202 16.95 24.36 -0.34
C PHE A 202 17.50 23.02 -0.80
N ARG A 203 16.93 21.90 -0.36
CA ARG A 203 17.39 20.57 -0.77
C ARG A 203 16.31 19.77 -1.51
N CYS A 204 16.72 18.98 -2.47
CA CYS A 204 15.84 18.03 -3.17
C CYS A 204 16.63 16.80 -3.58
N ARG A 205 16.24 15.62 -3.09
CA ARG A 205 16.82 14.33 -3.50
C ARG A 205 18.36 14.33 -3.41
N GLY A 206 18.88 14.90 -2.33
CA GLY A 206 20.31 15.02 -2.08
C GLY A 206 21.00 16.23 -2.75
N TYR A 207 20.37 16.92 -3.70
CA TYR A 207 20.95 18.10 -4.36
C TYR A 207 20.65 19.37 -3.56
N GLU A 208 21.68 20.17 -3.31
CA GLU A 208 21.59 21.51 -2.72
C GLU A 208 21.25 22.54 -3.79
N ARG A 209 20.46 23.56 -3.42
CA ARG A 209 19.93 24.59 -4.32
C ARG A 209 20.21 25.97 -3.73
N GLU A 210 20.57 26.91 -4.59
CA GLU A 210 20.69 28.31 -4.19
C GLU A 210 19.33 29.02 -4.23
N LYS A 211 18.43 28.62 -5.14
CA LYS A 211 17.11 29.24 -5.32
C LYS A 211 16.00 28.22 -5.62
N ILE A 212 14.83 28.42 -5.00
CA ILE A 212 13.62 27.60 -5.22
C ILE A 212 13.13 27.67 -6.67
N SER A 213 13.42 28.76 -7.38
CA SER A 213 13.08 28.95 -8.80
C SER A 213 13.73 27.91 -9.72
N GLU A 214 14.81 27.26 -9.31
CA GLU A 214 15.54 26.29 -10.13
C GLU A 214 14.76 24.98 -10.31
N ASP A 215 13.84 24.67 -9.40
CA ASP A 215 13.07 23.42 -9.38
C ASP A 215 11.56 23.59 -9.54
N SER A 216 11.05 24.82 -9.48
CA SER A 216 9.63 25.12 -9.73
C SER A 216 9.29 25.11 -11.23
N GLY A 217 10.29 25.07 -12.11
CA GLY A 217 10.06 25.17 -13.55
C GLY A 217 9.40 26.52 -13.94
N PRO A 218 8.75 26.61 -15.10
CA PRO A 218 8.17 27.86 -15.60
C PRO A 218 6.78 28.19 -15.00
N TRP A 219 6.38 27.55 -13.90
CA TRP A 219 5.01 27.60 -13.40
C TRP A 219 4.80 28.72 -12.37
N SER A 220 3.59 29.28 -12.35
CA SER A 220 3.18 30.21 -11.30
C SER A 220 2.91 29.50 -9.98
N GLY A 221 2.98 30.24 -8.86
CA GLY A 221 2.64 29.68 -7.54
C GLY A 221 1.22 29.12 -7.45
N GLU A 222 0.26 29.73 -8.15
CA GLU A 222 -1.13 29.24 -8.23
C GLU A 222 -1.21 27.87 -8.90
N ASN A 223 -0.45 27.67 -9.99
CA ASN A 223 -0.37 26.39 -10.67
C ASN A 223 0.26 25.32 -9.76
N HIS A 224 1.31 25.66 -9.02
CA HIS A 224 1.90 24.77 -8.03
C HIS A 224 0.88 24.31 -6.96
N ALA A 225 0.09 25.23 -6.42
CA ALA A 225 -0.93 24.91 -5.42
C ALA A 225 -2.03 23.99 -5.99
N LEU A 226 -2.50 24.26 -7.21
CA LEU A 226 -3.49 23.44 -7.89
C LEU A 226 -2.98 22.01 -8.12
N TRP A 227 -1.79 21.86 -8.70
CA TRP A 227 -1.20 20.55 -8.97
C TRP A 227 -0.82 19.79 -7.71
N THR A 228 -0.44 20.49 -6.64
CA THR A 228 -0.23 19.89 -5.32
C THR A 228 -1.54 19.32 -4.76
N THR A 229 -2.67 20.01 -4.95
CA THR A 229 -3.98 19.50 -4.57
C THR A 229 -4.36 18.24 -5.38
N VAL A 230 -4.11 18.25 -6.69
CA VAL A 230 -4.30 17.07 -7.55
C VAL A 230 -3.42 15.90 -7.10
N TYR A 231 -2.19 16.17 -6.69
CA TYR A 231 -1.26 15.15 -6.18
C TYR A 231 -1.75 14.51 -4.88
N ILE A 232 -2.22 15.32 -3.92
CA ILE A 232 -2.84 14.85 -2.68
C ILE A 232 -4.08 13.99 -2.98
N ALA A 233 -4.95 14.47 -3.88
CA ALA A 233 -6.15 13.74 -4.30
C ALA A 233 -5.79 12.43 -5.04
N GLY A 234 -4.67 12.39 -5.76
CA GLY A 234 -4.12 11.19 -6.38
C GLY A 234 -3.77 10.13 -5.33
N PHE A 235 -3.03 10.48 -4.28
CA PHE A 235 -2.74 9.55 -3.18
C PHE A 235 -3.96 9.14 -2.36
N ALA A 236 -4.91 10.07 -2.16
CA ALA A 236 -6.19 9.71 -1.55
C ALA A 236 -6.92 8.67 -2.41
N THR A 237 -6.97 8.85 -3.74
CA THR A 237 -7.58 7.88 -4.66
C THR A 237 -6.82 6.53 -4.65
N PHE A 238 -5.50 6.56 -4.54
CA PHE A 238 -4.68 5.35 -4.39
C PHE A 238 -4.95 4.61 -3.07
N ALA A 239 -5.11 5.33 -1.95
CA ALA A 239 -5.52 4.72 -0.69
C ALA A 239 -6.93 4.10 -0.80
N ALA A 240 -7.87 4.80 -1.44
CA ALA A 240 -9.22 4.32 -1.70
C ALA A 240 -9.21 3.04 -2.56
N TYR A 241 -8.31 2.93 -3.55
CA TYR A 241 -8.13 1.71 -4.33
C TYR A 241 -7.81 0.50 -3.45
N PHE A 242 -6.86 0.60 -2.50
CA PHE A 242 -6.56 -0.51 -1.60
C PHE A 242 -7.72 -0.86 -0.67
N THR A 243 -8.46 0.13 -0.19
CA THR A 243 -9.68 -0.10 0.62
C THR A 243 -10.78 -0.79 -0.19
N LEU A 244 -10.99 -0.39 -1.45
CA LEU A 244 -11.93 -1.05 -2.36
C LEU A 244 -11.49 -2.48 -2.69
N LEU A 245 -10.18 -2.67 -2.90
CA LEU A 245 -9.60 -3.99 -3.17
C LEU A 245 -9.82 -4.94 -1.99
N ASP A 246 -9.56 -4.47 -0.76
CA ASP A 246 -9.85 -5.20 0.49
C ASP A 246 -11.32 -5.59 0.58
N ARG A 247 -12.23 -4.65 0.33
CA ARG A 247 -13.68 -4.91 0.33
C ARG A 247 -14.08 -5.96 -0.71
N TYR A 248 -13.67 -5.80 -1.96
CA TYR A 248 -14.11 -6.73 -3.01
C TYR A 248 -13.50 -8.12 -2.88
N LEU A 249 -12.26 -8.23 -2.43
CA LEU A 249 -11.60 -9.53 -2.24
C LEU A 249 -12.11 -10.27 -1.00
N LEU A 250 -12.41 -9.56 0.10
CA LEU A 250 -12.91 -10.20 1.32
C LEU A 250 -14.41 -10.49 1.26
N THR A 251 -15.23 -9.55 0.76
CA THR A 251 -16.68 -9.75 0.68
C THR A 251 -17.06 -10.86 -0.32
N ALA A 252 -16.28 -11.05 -1.39
CA ALA A 252 -16.51 -12.16 -2.32
C ALA A 252 -16.44 -13.54 -1.65
N ASN A 253 -15.61 -13.68 -0.61
CA ASN A 253 -15.47 -14.93 0.13
C ASN A 253 -16.56 -15.10 1.21
N GLU A 254 -17.03 -14.01 1.82
CA GLU A 254 -18.05 -14.05 2.89
C GLU A 254 -19.49 -14.28 2.36
N VAL A 255 -19.83 -13.78 1.16
CA VAL A 255 -21.19 -13.91 0.58
C VAL A 255 -21.53 -15.36 0.23
N GLU A 256 -20.55 -16.22 -0.04
CA GLU A 256 -20.79 -17.65 -0.25
C GLU A 256 -21.15 -18.38 1.07
N THR A 257 -20.83 -17.78 2.23
CA THR A 257 -21.09 -18.36 3.57
C THR A 257 -22.33 -17.77 4.27
N GLN A 258 -22.84 -16.60 3.82
CA GLN A 258 -23.89 -15.84 4.52
C GLN A 258 -25.33 -16.01 4.00
N ASN A 259 -25.66 -17.10 3.31
CA ASN A 259 -27.08 -17.47 3.07
C ASN A 259 -27.84 -17.88 4.35
N ILE A 260 -27.28 -17.63 5.54
CA ILE A 260 -27.95 -17.76 6.82
C ILE A 260 -28.25 -16.35 7.33
N THR A 261 -29.53 -15.99 7.24
CA THR A 261 -30.18 -14.76 7.74
C THR A 261 -29.58 -14.22 9.04
N MET A 262 -28.92 -13.06 8.97
CA MET A 262 -28.61 -12.25 10.16
C MET A 262 -29.72 -11.22 10.41
N PRO A 263 -30.28 -11.13 11.63
CA PRO A 263 -31.31 -10.16 11.96
C PRO A 263 -30.74 -8.75 12.15
N SER A 264 -31.55 -7.76 11.79
CA SER A 264 -31.26 -6.33 11.73
C SER A 264 -31.17 -5.65 13.11
N THR A 265 -30.17 -5.97 13.93
CA THR A 265 -29.98 -5.37 15.28
C THR A 265 -28.72 -4.50 15.43
N LEU A 266 -28.09 -4.10 14.32
CA LEU A 266 -26.87 -3.29 14.28
C LEU A 266 -27.00 -1.82 14.70
N LEU A 267 -28.20 -1.35 15.10
CA LEU A 267 -28.43 0.02 15.58
C LEU A 267 -28.54 0.13 17.11
N SER A 268 -28.30 -0.95 17.88
CA SER A 268 -28.47 -0.94 19.34
C SER A 268 -27.18 -0.72 20.15
N THR A 269 -26.01 -0.67 19.51
CA THR A 269 -24.71 -0.78 20.19
C THR A 269 -24.17 0.51 20.83
N VAL A 270 -24.94 1.61 20.85
CA VAL A 270 -24.56 2.84 21.60
C VAL A 270 -25.47 3.08 22.81
N SER A 271 -26.58 2.34 22.96
CA SER A 271 -27.53 2.50 24.08
C SER A 271 -27.58 1.32 25.05
N ARG A 272 -26.95 0.18 24.76
CA ARG A 272 -27.13 -1.07 25.51
C ARG A 272 -26.10 -1.35 26.62
N SER A 273 -25.30 -0.35 27.02
CA SER A 273 -24.47 -0.46 28.23
C SER A 273 -25.28 -0.52 29.55
N VAL A 274 -26.63 -0.41 29.53
CA VAL A 274 -27.43 -0.39 30.79
C VAL A 274 -28.80 -1.11 30.73
N SER A 275 -29.08 -2.01 29.78
CA SER A 275 -30.34 -2.78 29.87
C SER A 275 -30.23 -4.19 29.32
N PHE A 276 -30.34 -5.17 30.22
CA PHE A 276 -30.61 -6.57 29.91
C PHE A 276 -32.13 -6.80 29.94
N PRO A 277 -32.80 -7.04 28.80
CA PRO A 277 -34.08 -7.73 28.82
C PRO A 277 -33.81 -9.24 28.81
N ASN A 278 -34.24 -9.89 29.88
CA ASN A 278 -34.32 -11.33 30.01
C ASN A 278 -35.44 -11.84 29.08
N SER A 279 -35.11 -12.52 27.98
CA SER A 279 -36.10 -13.19 27.13
C SER A 279 -35.69 -14.62 26.81
N ASN A 280 -36.31 -15.55 27.55
CA ASN A 280 -36.33 -16.98 27.24
C ASN A 280 -37.10 -17.21 25.93
N SER A 281 -36.38 -17.42 24.83
CA SER A 281 -36.96 -18.02 23.63
C SER A 281 -35.90 -18.90 22.97
N GLN A 282 -36.04 -20.22 23.14
CA GLN A 282 -35.25 -21.23 22.45
C GLN A 282 -35.52 -21.19 20.94
N PRO A 283 -34.49 -21.14 20.07
CA PRO A 283 -34.64 -21.49 18.68
C PRO A 283 -34.41 -23.00 18.49
N GLN A 284 -35.39 -23.68 17.89
CA GLN A 284 -35.23 -25.02 17.35
C GLN A 284 -34.21 -25.01 16.21
N ILE A 285 -33.13 -25.76 16.35
CA ILE A 285 -32.14 -25.98 15.29
C ILE A 285 -32.57 -27.21 14.51
N ILE A 286 -33.05 -26.99 13.29
CA ILE A 286 -33.31 -28.04 12.30
C ILE A 286 -31.96 -28.51 11.77
N GLY A 287 -31.64 -29.79 11.99
CA GLY A 287 -30.47 -30.44 11.42
C GLY A 287 -30.58 -30.56 9.90
N GLN A 288 -29.84 -29.72 9.19
CA GLN A 288 -29.53 -29.94 7.78
C GLN A 288 -28.17 -30.61 7.68
N ASN A 289 -28.17 -31.83 7.13
CA ASN A 289 -26.97 -32.56 6.71
C ASN A 289 -26.11 -31.68 5.80
N LEU A 290 -25.03 -31.12 6.34
CA LEU A 290 -23.96 -30.52 5.55
C LEU A 290 -23.21 -31.66 4.85
N ASN A 291 -23.60 -31.89 3.60
CA ASN A 291 -22.81 -32.68 2.67
C ASN A 291 -21.42 -32.02 2.56
N ASN A 292 -20.39 -32.76 2.96
CA ASN A 292 -18.96 -32.45 2.85
C ASN A 292 -18.50 -32.39 1.38
N ASN A 293 -19.15 -31.55 0.56
CA ASN A 293 -18.50 -31.05 -0.64
C ASN A 293 -17.48 -30.04 -0.16
N SER A 294 -16.22 -30.42 -0.24
CA SER A 294 -15.05 -29.55 -0.16
C SER A 294 -15.26 -28.35 -1.10
N GLN A 295 -15.91 -27.31 -0.60
CA GLN A 295 -15.94 -25.98 -1.19
C GLN A 295 -14.50 -25.47 -1.12
N SER A 296 -13.74 -25.88 -2.13
CA SER A 296 -12.51 -25.26 -2.57
C SER A 296 -12.84 -23.77 -2.73
N THR A 297 -12.55 -22.99 -1.69
CA THR A 297 -12.50 -21.54 -1.77
C THR A 297 -11.69 -21.22 -3.02
N LYS A 298 -12.33 -20.63 -4.03
CA LYS A 298 -11.66 -20.34 -5.29
C LYS A 298 -10.53 -19.39 -4.96
N ILE A 299 -9.31 -19.92 -4.85
CA ILE A 299 -8.13 -19.12 -4.58
C ILE A 299 -7.96 -18.21 -5.78
N GLN A 300 -8.39 -16.97 -5.63
CA GLN A 300 -8.32 -15.98 -6.68
C GLN A 300 -6.84 -15.76 -6.98
N SER A 301 -6.44 -16.11 -8.21
CA SER A 301 -5.06 -15.93 -8.63
C SER A 301 -4.73 -14.44 -8.65
N VAL A 302 -3.75 -14.04 -7.85
CA VAL A 302 -3.30 -12.64 -7.75
C VAL A 302 -2.84 -12.12 -9.11
N VAL A 303 -2.11 -12.95 -9.85
CA VAL A 303 -1.61 -12.61 -11.19
C VAL A 303 -2.77 -12.45 -12.18
N HIS A 304 -3.80 -13.30 -12.08
CA HIS A 304 -4.99 -13.21 -12.93
C HIS A 304 -5.79 -11.93 -12.67
N LEU A 305 -5.95 -11.54 -11.40
CA LEU A 305 -6.57 -10.27 -11.03
C LEU A 305 -5.76 -9.07 -11.54
N ALA A 306 -4.44 -9.08 -11.31
CA ALA A 306 -3.54 -8.03 -11.76
C ALA A 306 -3.58 -7.86 -13.29
N MET A 307 -3.54 -8.97 -14.04
CA MET A 307 -3.63 -9.00 -15.50
C MET A 307 -4.91 -8.31 -15.99
N TRP A 308 -6.07 -8.72 -15.48
CA TRP A 308 -7.34 -8.13 -15.90
C TRP A 308 -7.47 -6.66 -15.49
N LEU A 309 -6.99 -6.27 -14.31
CA LEU A 309 -6.96 -4.88 -13.87
C LEU A 309 -6.14 -4.00 -14.82
N HIS A 310 -5.01 -4.52 -15.33
CA HIS A 310 -4.17 -3.82 -16.32
C HIS A 310 -4.76 -3.84 -17.73
N ILE A 311 -5.49 -4.88 -18.15
CA ILE A 311 -6.21 -4.88 -19.43
C ILE A 311 -7.26 -3.75 -19.46
N PHE A 312 -8.11 -3.65 -18.43
CA PHE A 312 -9.06 -2.55 -18.32
C PHE A 312 -8.35 -1.20 -18.19
N GLY A 313 -7.21 -1.20 -17.50
CA GLY A 313 -6.35 -0.02 -17.35
C GLY A 313 -5.77 0.49 -18.65
N LEU A 314 -5.36 -0.42 -19.54
CA LEU A 314 -4.86 -0.09 -20.86
C LEU A 314 -5.94 0.54 -21.72
N VAL A 315 -7.17 -0.01 -21.68
CA VAL A 315 -8.32 0.59 -22.35
C VAL A 315 -8.57 2.01 -21.81
N PHE A 316 -8.58 2.17 -20.49
CA PHE A 316 -8.72 3.49 -19.87
C PHE A 316 -7.60 4.45 -20.26
N ALA A 317 -6.35 4.00 -20.25
CA ALA A 317 -5.20 4.81 -20.63
C ALA A 317 -5.31 5.28 -22.08
N VAL A 318 -5.67 4.40 -23.02
CA VAL A 318 -5.91 4.77 -24.42
C VAL A 318 -7.04 5.78 -24.55
N LEU A 319 -8.14 5.64 -23.78
CA LEU A 319 -9.25 6.60 -23.79
C LEU A 319 -8.86 7.98 -23.22
N MET A 320 -7.79 8.07 -22.44
CA MET A 320 -7.31 9.32 -21.84
C MET A 320 -6.27 10.07 -22.70
N PHE A 321 -6.09 9.70 -23.97
CA PHE A 321 -5.14 10.37 -24.88
C PHE A 321 -5.35 11.89 -25.00
N TRP A 322 -6.60 12.34 -24.91
CA TRP A 322 -6.97 13.74 -25.07
C TRP A 322 -6.52 14.65 -23.92
N PHE A 323 -6.17 14.09 -22.75
CA PHE A 323 -5.67 14.88 -21.62
C PHE A 323 -4.37 15.63 -21.96
N ASP A 324 -3.51 15.05 -22.79
CA ASP A 324 -2.24 15.67 -23.17
C ASP A 324 -2.37 16.68 -24.34
N ILE A 325 -3.57 16.81 -24.90
CA ILE A 325 -3.92 17.82 -25.92
C ILE A 325 -4.45 19.10 -25.27
N LEU A 326 -4.93 19.02 -24.03
CA LEU A 326 -5.48 20.18 -23.33
C LEU A 326 -4.38 21.20 -23.02
N PRO A 327 -4.59 22.49 -23.36
CA PRO A 327 -3.67 23.54 -22.93
C PRO A 327 -3.58 23.56 -21.40
N ASP A 328 -2.43 23.97 -20.87
CA ASP A 328 -2.09 24.01 -19.43
C ASP A 328 -1.93 22.64 -18.74
N ILE A 329 -2.54 21.57 -19.27
CA ILE A 329 -2.42 20.21 -18.73
C ILE A 329 -1.38 19.42 -19.51
N GLY A 330 -1.45 19.42 -20.84
CA GLY A 330 -0.60 18.64 -21.72
C GLY A 330 0.69 19.34 -22.11
N LYS A 331 1.63 18.57 -22.69
CA LYS A 331 2.86 19.12 -23.29
C LYS A 331 2.62 19.63 -24.72
N GLY A 332 1.70 19.01 -25.47
CA GLY A 332 1.38 19.40 -26.84
C GLY A 332 0.26 20.44 -26.92
N ASN A 333 0.39 21.41 -27.83
CA ASN A 333 -0.68 22.40 -28.09
C ASN A 333 -1.61 21.99 -29.23
N ASP A 334 -1.22 20.98 -30.02
CA ASP A 334 -1.98 20.45 -31.13
C ASP A 334 -1.81 18.92 -31.23
N ILE A 335 -2.62 18.28 -32.07
CA ILE A 335 -2.64 16.82 -32.19
C ILE A 335 -1.36 16.26 -32.83
N GLN A 336 -0.67 17.07 -33.63
CA GLN A 336 0.56 16.67 -34.32
C GLN A 336 1.74 16.66 -33.35
N GLN A 337 1.88 17.68 -32.51
CA GLN A 337 2.83 17.76 -31.41
C GLN A 337 2.59 16.65 -30.40
N PHE A 338 1.32 16.42 -30.02
CA PHE A 338 0.95 15.28 -29.19
C PHE A 338 1.48 13.97 -29.77
N TRP A 339 1.21 13.70 -31.06
CA TRP A 339 1.67 12.49 -31.70
C TRP A 339 3.20 12.39 -31.77
N ASN A 340 3.89 13.50 -32.05
CA ASN A 340 5.35 13.55 -32.08
C ASN A 340 5.95 13.24 -30.71
N TYR A 341 5.47 13.90 -29.65
CA TYR A 341 5.93 13.62 -28.28
C TYR A 341 5.61 12.19 -27.86
N THR A 342 4.41 11.69 -28.17
CA THR A 342 4.05 10.32 -27.80
C THR A 342 4.88 9.29 -28.56
N SER A 343 5.09 9.47 -29.86
CA SER A 343 5.93 8.59 -30.68
C SER A 343 7.38 8.61 -30.22
N ASN A 344 7.97 9.81 -30.02
CA ASN A 344 9.34 9.95 -29.54
C ASN A 344 9.51 9.34 -28.15
N GLY A 345 8.56 9.61 -27.24
CA GLY A 345 8.52 9.02 -25.92
C GLY A 345 8.54 7.49 -25.99
N ILE A 346 7.68 6.87 -26.80
CA ILE A 346 7.65 5.41 -27.00
C ILE A 346 8.98 4.90 -27.55
N LEU A 347 9.54 5.54 -28.59
CA LEU A 347 10.82 5.14 -29.18
C LEU A 347 11.96 5.17 -28.15
N CYS A 348 11.97 6.16 -27.27
CA CYS A 348 12.98 6.28 -26.21
C CYS A 348 13.00 5.14 -25.19
N HIS A 349 11.92 4.37 -25.06
CA HIS A 349 11.90 3.18 -24.20
C HIS A 349 12.66 1.98 -24.80
N PHE A 350 12.94 2.03 -26.11
CA PHE A 350 13.58 0.94 -26.84
C PHE A 350 14.93 1.34 -27.45
N GLN A 351 15.24 2.63 -27.49
CA GLN A 351 16.53 3.13 -27.97
C GLN A 351 17.61 3.00 -26.90
N LYS A 352 18.73 2.35 -27.24
CA LYS A 352 19.88 2.24 -26.32
C LYS A 352 20.50 3.61 -26.05
N PRO A 353 21.03 3.85 -24.83
CA PRO A 353 21.80 5.05 -24.54
C PRO A 353 22.98 5.16 -25.52
N GLN A 354 23.05 6.26 -26.28
CA GLN A 354 24.18 6.54 -27.15
C GLN A 354 25.19 7.42 -26.41
N PRO A 355 26.51 7.24 -26.57
CA PRO A 355 27.49 8.08 -25.87
C PRO A 355 27.46 9.55 -26.34
N PRO A 356 27.92 10.51 -25.51
CA PRO A 356 27.85 11.95 -25.77
C PRO A 356 28.52 12.44 -27.05
N THR A 357 29.38 11.62 -27.64
CA THR A 357 30.31 12.01 -28.70
C THR A 357 29.65 12.31 -30.05
N MET A 358 28.34 12.09 -30.19
CA MET A 358 27.59 12.42 -31.42
C MET A 358 26.58 13.57 -31.26
N GLY A 359 26.70 14.39 -30.20
CA GLY A 359 26.02 15.70 -30.13
C GLY A 359 24.49 15.67 -29.99
N GLN A 360 23.86 14.50 -29.92
CA GLN A 360 22.44 14.35 -29.63
C GLN A 360 22.22 13.12 -28.76
N PHE A 361 21.74 13.34 -27.53
CA PHE A 361 21.09 12.30 -26.72
C PHE A 361 19.58 12.46 -26.86
N PRO A 362 18.93 11.99 -27.95
CA PRO A 362 17.49 12.22 -28.12
C PRO A 362 16.63 11.44 -27.11
N CYS A 363 17.21 10.62 -26.21
CA CYS A 363 16.44 9.80 -25.27
C CYS A 363 17.08 9.59 -23.89
N GLY A 364 18.27 10.16 -23.62
CA GLY A 364 18.98 10.02 -22.36
C GLY A 364 19.06 8.58 -21.80
N ASN A 365 18.83 8.43 -20.50
CA ASN A 365 18.80 7.14 -19.79
C ASN A 365 17.39 6.53 -19.69
N VAL A 366 16.42 6.97 -20.51
CA VAL A 366 15.02 6.53 -20.44
C VAL A 366 14.92 5.00 -20.49
N PHE A 367 15.64 4.34 -21.41
CA PHE A 367 15.67 2.88 -21.52
C PHE A 367 16.02 2.21 -20.18
N MET A 368 17.10 2.63 -19.52
CA MET A 368 17.54 1.97 -18.28
C MET A 368 16.55 2.20 -17.15
N TYR A 369 16.12 3.44 -16.94
CA TYR A 369 15.16 3.76 -15.87
C TYR A 369 13.80 3.11 -16.12
N SER A 370 13.30 3.12 -17.36
CA SER A 370 12.00 2.53 -17.68
C SER A 370 11.99 1.03 -17.45
N TRP A 371 12.97 0.27 -17.94
CA TRP A 371 12.96 -1.19 -17.83
C TRP A 371 13.12 -1.66 -16.38
N ILE A 372 13.98 -1.02 -15.59
CA ILE A 372 14.10 -1.34 -14.16
C ILE A 372 12.80 -0.95 -13.43
N PHE A 373 12.25 0.23 -13.72
CA PHE A 373 10.97 0.66 -13.16
C PHE A 373 9.85 -0.33 -13.46
N MET A 374 9.73 -0.83 -14.70
CA MET A 374 8.70 -1.77 -15.13
C MET A 374 8.78 -3.10 -14.38
N CYS A 375 10.00 -3.64 -14.26
CA CYS A 375 10.25 -4.88 -13.50
C CYS A 375 9.83 -4.70 -12.04
N CYS A 376 10.24 -3.60 -11.40
CA CYS A 376 9.86 -3.29 -10.03
C CYS A 376 8.37 -3.00 -9.89
N TYR A 377 7.75 -2.35 -10.87
CA TYR A 377 6.31 -2.05 -10.89
C TYR A 377 5.46 -3.33 -10.97
N ILE A 378 5.79 -4.28 -11.85
CA ILE A 378 5.09 -5.57 -11.92
C ILE A 378 5.24 -6.32 -10.60
N LEU A 379 6.45 -6.35 -10.05
CA LEU A 379 6.71 -6.96 -8.75
C LEU A 379 5.89 -6.31 -7.64
N PHE A 380 5.82 -4.98 -7.63
CA PHE A 380 5.01 -4.19 -6.70
C PHE A 380 3.52 -4.51 -6.81
N VAL A 381 2.94 -4.54 -8.02
CA VAL A 381 1.52 -4.85 -8.24
C VAL A 381 1.19 -6.24 -7.70
N VAL A 382 1.98 -7.26 -8.08
CA VAL A 382 1.73 -8.64 -7.66
C VAL A 382 1.92 -8.79 -6.15
N MET A 383 3.00 -8.24 -5.58
CA MET A 383 3.30 -8.39 -4.15
C MET A 383 2.38 -7.57 -3.26
N SER A 384 1.91 -6.39 -3.69
CA SER A 384 0.97 -5.57 -2.92
C SER A 384 -0.40 -6.26 -2.82
N MET A 385 -0.93 -6.77 -3.93
CA MET A 385 -2.18 -7.54 -3.93
C MET A 385 -2.03 -8.85 -3.12
N LYS A 386 -0.91 -9.57 -3.30
CA LYS A 386 -0.62 -10.79 -2.53
C LYS A 386 -0.54 -10.51 -1.04
N PHE A 387 0.17 -9.45 -0.64
CA PHE A 387 0.31 -9.06 0.76
C PHE A 387 -1.02 -8.61 1.36
N LEU A 388 -1.87 -7.90 0.61
CA LEU A 388 -3.21 -7.55 1.03
C LEU A 388 -4.07 -8.79 1.28
N ILE A 389 -4.03 -9.79 0.39
CA ILE A 389 -4.76 -11.05 0.58
C ILE A 389 -4.25 -11.82 1.81
N LEU A 390 -2.94 -11.84 2.04
CA LEU A 390 -2.33 -12.49 3.20
C LEU A 390 -2.71 -11.80 4.52
N THR A 391 -2.68 -10.46 4.54
CA THR A 391 -2.95 -9.68 5.75
C THR A 391 -4.42 -9.42 6.01
N GLN A 392 -5.26 -9.48 4.98
CA GLN A 392 -6.66 -9.08 4.98
C GLN A 392 -6.83 -7.65 5.54
N SER A 393 -5.92 -6.75 5.16
CA SER A 393 -5.88 -5.37 5.66
C SER A 393 -5.21 -4.42 4.67
N ALA A 394 -6.01 -3.51 4.12
CA ALA A 394 -5.52 -2.39 3.31
C ALA A 394 -4.54 -1.48 4.09
N VAL A 395 -4.87 -1.18 5.36
CA VAL A 395 -4.04 -0.33 6.24
C VAL A 395 -2.67 -0.96 6.47
N PHE A 396 -2.61 -2.26 6.75
CA PHE A 396 -1.33 -2.94 6.96
C PHE A 396 -0.50 -2.95 5.66
N THR A 397 -1.15 -3.18 4.52
CA THR A 397 -0.47 -3.13 3.22
C THR A 397 0.13 -1.75 2.95
N ILE A 398 -0.62 -0.68 3.15
CA ILE A 398 -0.13 0.70 2.98
C ILE A 398 0.96 1.03 3.98
N ALA A 399 0.82 0.62 5.25
CA ALA A 399 1.85 0.84 6.27
C ALA A 399 3.20 0.18 5.92
N VAL A 400 3.17 -1.02 5.32
CA VAL A 400 4.38 -1.69 4.82
C VAL A 400 4.99 -0.93 3.65
N MET A 401 4.17 -0.49 2.68
CA MET A 401 4.65 0.32 1.55
C MET A 401 5.26 1.65 2.03
N SER A 402 4.70 2.28 3.06
CA SER A 402 5.20 3.55 3.59
C SER A 402 6.60 3.46 4.21
N THR A 403 7.09 2.27 4.62
CA THR A 403 8.50 2.14 5.07
C THR A 403 9.52 2.41 3.97
N SER A 404 9.09 2.40 2.72
CA SER A 404 9.95 2.74 1.60
C SER A 404 10.31 4.22 1.55
N LEU A 405 9.57 5.11 2.24
CA LEU A 405 9.90 6.54 2.33
C LEU A 405 11.24 6.79 3.06
N PRO A 406 11.44 6.37 4.32
CA PRO A 406 12.73 6.54 4.98
C PRO A 406 13.87 5.84 4.23
N LEU A 407 13.61 4.68 3.62
CA LEU A 407 14.63 3.97 2.84
C LEU A 407 15.02 4.74 1.57
N ALA A 408 14.07 5.36 0.88
CA ALA A 408 14.35 6.22 -0.26
C ALA A 408 15.11 7.49 0.17
N ASN A 409 14.76 8.10 1.30
CA ASN A 409 15.46 9.28 1.83
C ASN A 409 16.91 8.96 2.22
N ILE A 410 17.14 7.82 2.87
CA ILE A 410 18.49 7.31 3.16
C ILE A 410 19.25 7.11 1.84
N TRP A 411 18.61 6.53 0.83
CA TRP A 411 19.23 6.32 -0.46
C TRP A 411 19.65 7.64 -1.14
N TRP A 412 18.78 8.64 -1.17
CA TRP A 412 19.08 9.97 -1.73
C TRP A 412 20.15 10.75 -0.95
N SER A 413 20.35 10.42 0.33
CA SER A 413 21.43 11.00 1.14
C SER A 413 22.79 10.34 0.90
N LEU A 414 22.79 9.11 0.40
CA LEU A 414 24.00 8.31 0.13
C LEU A 414 24.45 8.38 -1.33
N PHE A 415 23.50 8.52 -2.26
CA PHE A 415 23.74 8.43 -3.70
C PHE A 415 23.17 9.65 -4.44
N HIS A 416 23.91 10.10 -5.46
CA HIS A 416 23.40 11.03 -6.47
C HIS A 416 23.27 10.33 -7.82
N ALA A 417 22.23 10.69 -8.56
CA ALA A 417 22.00 10.24 -9.93
C ALA A 417 22.46 11.34 -10.91
N SER A 418 23.69 11.26 -11.40
CA SER A 418 24.18 12.25 -12.36
C SER A 418 23.44 12.14 -13.70
N PRO A 419 22.89 13.25 -14.23
CA PRO A 419 22.20 13.25 -15.53
C PRO A 419 23.17 13.11 -16.72
N ASN A 420 24.46 13.46 -16.54
CA ASN A 420 25.43 13.60 -17.63
C ASN A 420 26.36 12.39 -17.81
N THR A 421 26.38 11.47 -16.86
CA THR A 421 27.10 10.19 -16.96
C THR A 421 26.08 9.06 -17.13
N ILE A 422 26.50 7.93 -17.71
CA ILE A 422 25.65 6.80 -18.11
C ILE A 422 24.92 6.17 -16.91
N GLY A 423 23.92 6.84 -16.35
CA GLY A 423 23.08 6.42 -15.22
C GLY A 423 23.83 5.92 -13.99
N LEU A 424 25.13 6.23 -13.86
CA LEU A 424 25.97 5.69 -12.80
C LEU A 424 25.66 6.43 -11.50
N LEU A 425 25.26 5.65 -10.50
CA LEU A 425 25.10 6.11 -9.13
C LEU A 425 26.44 6.61 -8.62
N ILE A 426 26.51 7.90 -8.32
CA ILE A 426 27.68 8.49 -7.70
C ILE A 426 27.50 8.36 -6.20
N TRP A 427 28.38 7.59 -5.55
CA TRP A 427 28.46 7.55 -4.10
C TRP A 427 28.92 8.91 -3.59
N SER A 428 28.05 9.59 -2.86
CA SER A 428 28.29 10.94 -2.35
C SER A 428 27.53 11.10 -1.03
N PRO A 429 27.98 10.41 0.03
CA PRO A 429 27.30 10.45 1.31
C PRO A 429 27.34 11.88 1.87
N SER A 430 26.16 12.39 2.17
CA SER A 430 25.98 13.70 2.80
C SER A 430 25.22 13.52 4.11
N LEU A 431 25.74 14.10 5.19
CA LEU A 431 25.04 14.10 6.48
C LEU A 431 24.01 15.23 6.47
N THR A 432 22.79 14.89 6.11
CA THR A 432 21.68 15.84 5.97
C THR A 432 20.70 15.70 7.13
N GLY A 433 19.90 16.73 7.39
CA GLY A 433 18.78 16.58 8.33
C GLY A 433 17.77 15.54 7.86
N GLU A 434 17.58 15.39 6.53
CA GLU A 434 16.75 14.32 5.95
C GLU A 434 17.24 12.93 6.35
N LEU A 435 18.56 12.70 6.32
CA LEU A 435 19.18 11.44 6.73
C LEU A 435 18.97 11.18 8.21
N ILE A 436 19.19 12.19 9.06
CA ILE A 436 19.00 12.08 10.51
C ILE A 436 17.54 11.75 10.84
N CYS A 437 16.59 12.50 10.27
CA CYS A 437 15.17 12.26 10.44
C CYS A 437 14.73 10.88 9.93
N ALA A 438 15.25 10.43 8.79
CA ALA A 438 14.97 9.09 8.27
C ALA A 438 15.53 7.98 9.17
N ILE A 439 16.74 8.16 9.72
CA ILE A 439 17.34 7.20 10.67
C ILE A 439 16.60 7.18 12.00
N LEU A 440 16.05 8.31 12.46
CA LEU A 440 15.25 8.38 13.70
C LEU A 440 13.83 7.84 13.52
N GLY A 441 13.18 8.16 12.40
CA GLY A 441 11.81 7.73 12.11
C GLY A 441 11.69 6.25 11.75
N LEU A 442 12.69 5.68 11.06
CA LEU A 442 12.67 4.28 10.62
C LEU A 442 12.52 3.28 11.79
N PRO A 443 13.29 3.35 12.90
CA PRO A 443 13.10 2.50 14.07
C PRO A 443 11.68 2.57 14.65
N ILE A 444 11.11 3.77 14.75
CA ILE A 444 9.74 3.99 15.26
C ILE A 444 8.73 3.27 14.35
N MET A 445 8.87 3.43 13.03
CA MET A 445 8.03 2.72 12.06
C MET A 445 8.18 1.20 12.15
N LEU A 446 9.42 0.70 12.32
CA LEU A 446 9.69 -0.73 12.44
C LEU A 446 9.06 -1.33 13.71
N VAL A 447 9.10 -0.61 14.83
CA VAL A 447 8.40 -1.01 16.06
C VAL A 447 6.90 -1.10 15.84
N GLY A 448 6.28 -0.06 15.26
CA GLY A 448 4.85 -0.08 14.93
C GLY A 448 4.46 -1.23 14.00
N LEU A 449 5.27 -1.50 12.97
CA LEU A 449 5.07 -2.64 12.07
C LEU A 449 5.26 -3.99 12.74
N PHE A 450 6.21 -4.11 13.66
CA PHE A 450 6.41 -5.33 14.43
C PHE A 450 5.20 -5.63 15.30
N LEU A 451 4.65 -4.62 15.98
CA LEU A 451 3.43 -4.75 16.78
C LEU A 451 2.22 -5.13 15.91
N LEU A 452 2.09 -4.52 14.73
CA LEU A 452 1.03 -4.84 13.77
C LEU A 452 1.15 -6.28 13.24
N CYS A 453 2.37 -6.72 12.94
CA CYS A 453 2.68 -8.10 12.56
C CYS A 453 2.35 -9.09 13.67
N LYS A 454 2.78 -8.81 14.92
CA LYS A 454 2.49 -9.63 16.10
C LYS A 454 0.99 -9.76 16.31
N ALA A 455 0.24 -8.65 16.22
CA ALA A 455 -1.21 -8.65 16.31
C ALA A 455 -1.85 -9.50 15.21
N HIS A 456 -1.38 -9.39 13.97
CA HIS A 456 -1.87 -10.22 12.86
C HIS A 456 -1.62 -11.72 13.12
N LEU A 457 -0.39 -12.11 13.49
CA LEU A 457 -0.04 -13.51 13.77
C LEU A 457 -0.85 -14.09 14.93
N LYS A 458 -1.09 -13.32 16.00
CA LYS A 458 -1.94 -13.70 17.12
C LYS A 458 -3.37 -14.02 16.64
N ASN A 459 -3.94 -13.17 15.79
CA ASN A 459 -5.28 -13.41 15.21
C ASN A 459 -5.33 -14.67 14.33
N CYS A 460 -4.29 -14.90 13.52
CA CYS A 460 -4.16 -16.13 12.73
C CYS A 460 -4.09 -17.39 13.62
N GLN A 461 -3.42 -17.33 14.78
CA GLN A 461 -3.34 -18.46 15.71
C GLN A 461 -4.69 -18.78 16.36
N TYR A 462 -5.46 -17.76 16.78
CA TYR A 462 -6.80 -17.96 17.34
C TYR A 462 -7.76 -18.58 16.33
N SER A 463 -7.74 -18.10 15.08
CA SER A 463 -8.56 -18.66 13.99
C SER A 463 -8.26 -20.14 13.76
N LYS A 464 -6.99 -20.55 13.81
CA LYS A 464 -6.58 -21.97 13.69
C LYS A 464 -7.07 -22.84 14.85
N HIS A 465 -7.08 -22.32 16.08
CA HIS A 465 -7.53 -23.09 17.24
C HIS A 465 -9.04 -23.32 17.18
N CYS A 466 -9.81 -22.30 16.81
CA CYS A 466 -11.26 -22.40 16.67
C CYS A 466 -11.67 -23.52 15.68
N ASN A 467 -11.00 -23.60 14.53
CA ASN A 467 -11.29 -24.65 13.53
C ASN A 467 -10.95 -26.07 14.00
N ARG A 468 -9.96 -26.26 14.90
CA ARG A 468 -9.62 -27.59 15.43
C ARG A 468 -10.66 -28.12 16.42
N PHE A 469 -11.25 -27.24 17.24
CA PHE A 469 -12.27 -27.64 18.20
C PHE A 469 -13.58 -28.05 17.54
N VAL A 470 -13.97 -27.38 16.44
CA VAL A 470 -15.18 -27.75 15.69
C VAL A 470 -15.05 -29.16 15.10
N MET A 471 -13.89 -29.54 14.56
CA MET A 471 -13.71 -30.87 13.96
C MET A 471 -13.60 -32.01 14.96
N SER A 472 -13.31 -31.75 16.25
CA SER A 472 -13.19 -32.81 17.26
C SER A 472 -14.53 -33.18 17.91
N ASN A 473 -15.58 -32.39 17.74
CA ASN A 473 -16.89 -32.64 18.36
C ASN A 473 -17.83 -33.52 17.50
N ASP A 474 -17.46 -33.83 16.26
CA ASP A 474 -18.25 -34.72 15.38
C ASP A 474 -17.96 -36.23 15.61
N GLY A 475 -17.20 -36.58 16.65
CA GLY A 475 -16.74 -37.94 16.95
C GLY A 475 -17.51 -38.70 18.04
N PHE A 476 -18.56 -38.12 18.62
CA PHE A 476 -19.42 -38.79 19.62
C PHE A 476 -20.89 -38.74 19.19
N ALA A 477 -21.26 -39.65 18.30
CA ALA A 477 -22.64 -40.06 18.04
C ALA A 477 -22.66 -41.54 17.66
#